data_AF-A0A9P4LXM9-F1
#
_entry.id   AF-A0A9P4LXM9-F1
#
_cell.length_a   1.000
_cell.length_b   1.000
_cell.length_c   1.000
_cell.angle_alpha   90.00
_cell.angle_beta   90.00
_cell.angle_gamma   90.00
#
_symmetry.space_group_name_H-M   'P 1'
#
loop_
_entity.id
_entity.type
_entity.pdbx_description
1 polymer ?
#
loop_
_entity_poly.entity_id
_entity_poly.type
_entity_poly.pdbx_seq_one_letter_code
_entity_poly.pdbx_strand_id
1 'polypeptide(L)'
;MAAQLFLLADHIKLSLLERQRATSLNLPQTAQQDGQISRSLDSLRQGLDQLESQIHQSDDEDTHDQLAQLRTQYASLSSQFTSSPPPSQTSLTTPNDPTLSPDFAAAQRGRTKPTPGNKAVRFRDSPSASTTTSPDPSRAALFPYRDFPDDDDDDDRSPDHAQLDNTQIHAYHKNVLSEQDAQLDTLSASITRQRELSIQIGDELDDHALMLDEVDEGVDRHQSQLDRARGRLGKVARGARDNWSLTLIVVLIVVLVLLIAILK
;
A
#
# COMPACT_ATOMS: atom_id res chain seq x y z
N MET A 1 -13.32 -12.45 -0.15
CA MET A 1 -11.87 -12.67 0.09
C MET A 1 -11.16 -13.17 -1.17
N ALA A 2 -11.63 -14.22 -1.85
CA ALA A 2 -11.01 -14.69 -3.10
C ALA A 2 -10.85 -13.61 -4.20
N ALA A 3 -11.88 -12.78 -4.43
CA ALA A 3 -11.80 -11.67 -5.40
C ALA A 3 -10.70 -10.63 -5.06
N GLN A 4 -10.42 -10.41 -3.78
CA GLN A 4 -9.34 -9.49 -3.36
C GLN A 4 -7.95 -10.09 -3.65
N LEU A 5 -7.80 -11.41 -3.51
CA LEU A 5 -6.55 -12.10 -3.84
C LEU A 5 -6.28 -12.09 -5.35
N PHE A 6 -7.33 -12.20 -6.18
CA PHE A 6 -7.18 -12.06 -7.64
C PHE A 6 -6.76 -10.64 -8.06
N LEU A 7 -7.34 -9.61 -7.45
CA LEU A 7 -6.91 -8.22 -7.70
C LEU A 7 -5.46 -7.99 -7.28
N LEU A 8 -5.05 -8.54 -6.14
CA LEU A 8 -3.66 -8.50 -5.70
C LEU A 8 -2.73 -9.23 -6.68
N ALA A 9 -3.15 -10.40 -7.18
CA ALA A 9 -2.39 -11.15 -8.19
C ALA A 9 -2.18 -10.35 -9.47
N ASP A 10 -3.22 -9.64 -9.93
CA ASP A 10 -3.15 -8.82 -11.14
C ASP A 10 -2.27 -7.58 -10.94
N HIS A 11 -2.32 -6.95 -9.76
CA HIS A 11 -1.41 -5.86 -9.40
C HIS A 11 0.06 -6.32 -9.41
N ILE A 12 0.35 -7.49 -8.85
CA ILE A 12 1.70 -8.08 -8.89
C ILE A 12 2.13 -8.32 -10.33
N LYS A 13 1.24 -8.85 -11.17
CA LYS A 13 1.51 -9.06 -12.60
C LYS A 13 1.84 -7.76 -13.32
N LEU A 14 1.07 -6.70 -13.09
CA LEU A 14 1.32 -5.40 -13.70
C LEU A 14 2.67 -4.81 -13.26
N SER A 15 2.99 -4.89 -11.96
CA SER A 15 4.29 -4.44 -11.44
C SER A 15 5.47 -5.23 -12.01
N LEU A 16 5.30 -6.53 -12.28
CA LEU A 16 6.31 -7.36 -12.95
C LEU A 16 6.50 -6.98 -14.42
N LEU A 17 5.42 -6.63 -15.13
CA LEU A 17 5.50 -6.16 -16.52
C LEU A 17 6.16 -4.79 -16.62
N GLU A 18 5.84 -3.87 -15.70
CA GLU A 18 6.51 -2.58 -15.60
C GLU A 18 8.01 -2.75 -15.34
N ARG A 19 8.36 -3.66 -14.42
CA ARG A 19 9.75 -4.04 -14.17
C ARG A 19 10.45 -4.58 -15.42
N GLN A 20 9.81 -5.47 -16.16
CA GLN A 20 10.35 -6.02 -17.42
C GLN A 20 10.55 -4.92 -18.47
N ARG A 21 9.61 -3.97 -18.56
CA ARG A 21 9.70 -2.81 -19.44
C ARG A 21 10.81 -1.83 -19.03
N ALA A 22 10.96 -1.57 -17.73
CA ALA A 22 12.06 -0.75 -17.22
C ALA A 22 13.42 -1.39 -17.51
N THR A 23 13.50 -2.72 -17.41
CA THR A 23 14.70 -3.50 -17.76
C THR A 23 14.99 -3.41 -19.26
N SER A 24 13.97 -3.54 -20.13
CA SER A 24 14.18 -3.43 -21.58
C SER A 24 14.58 -2.01 -22.01
N LEU A 25 14.14 -0.99 -21.27
CA LEU A 25 14.51 0.41 -21.47
C LEU A 25 15.80 0.81 -20.74
N ASN A 26 16.47 -0.13 -20.05
CA ASN A 26 17.72 0.09 -19.32
C ASN A 26 17.64 1.25 -18.28
N LEU A 27 16.45 1.46 -17.72
CA LEU A 27 16.24 2.44 -16.66
C LEU A 27 16.80 1.90 -15.33
N PRO A 28 17.30 2.77 -14.45
CA PRO A 28 17.79 2.35 -13.14
C PRO A 28 16.66 1.70 -12.34
N GLN A 29 16.77 0.39 -12.17
CA GLN A 29 15.82 -0.41 -11.40
C GLN A 29 15.88 0.01 -9.94
N THR A 30 14.74 0.43 -9.38
CA THR A 30 14.70 0.86 -7.99
C THR A 30 14.55 -0.37 -7.09
N ALA A 31 15.54 -0.65 -6.24
CA ALA A 31 15.49 -1.72 -5.23
C ALA A 31 14.23 -1.63 -4.33
N GLN A 32 13.60 -0.46 -4.28
CA GLN A 32 12.33 -0.22 -3.62
C GLN A 32 11.16 -0.94 -4.30
N GLN A 33 11.10 -0.99 -5.64
CA GLN A 33 10.07 -1.72 -6.39
C GLN A 33 10.18 -3.23 -6.16
N ASP A 34 11.41 -3.78 -6.19
CA ASP A 34 11.63 -5.21 -5.90
C ASP A 34 11.25 -5.56 -4.44
N GLY A 35 11.47 -4.64 -3.50
CA GLY A 35 11.03 -4.75 -2.10
C GLY A 35 9.51 -4.66 -1.91
N GLN A 36 8.78 -4.00 -2.81
CA GLN A 36 7.32 -3.96 -2.80
C GLN A 36 6.74 -5.25 -3.41
N ILE A 37 7.30 -5.71 -4.53
CA ILE A 37 6.88 -6.95 -5.21
C ILE A 37 7.04 -8.16 -4.28
N SER A 38 8.20 -8.29 -3.61
CA SER A 38 8.43 -9.36 -2.63
C SER A 38 7.41 -9.37 -1.49
N ARG A 39 7.16 -8.22 -0.84
CA ARG A 39 6.13 -8.10 0.21
C ARG A 39 4.73 -8.43 -0.30
N SER A 40 4.39 -8.03 -1.53
CA SER A 40 3.09 -8.35 -2.13
C SER A 40 2.94 -9.84 -2.47
N LEU A 41 4.01 -10.52 -2.89
CA LEU A 41 4.03 -11.98 -3.05
C LEU A 41 3.85 -12.70 -1.72
N ASP A 42 4.51 -12.22 -0.65
CA ASP A 42 4.34 -12.77 0.70
C ASP A 42 2.91 -12.59 1.21
N SER A 43 2.31 -11.42 0.96
CA SER A 43 0.91 -11.15 1.29
C SER A 43 -0.05 -12.05 0.52
N LEU A 44 0.21 -12.30 -0.78
CA LEU A 44 -0.61 -13.19 -1.59
C LEU A 44 -0.50 -14.64 -1.11
N ARG A 45 0.70 -15.08 -0.73
CA ARG A 45 0.94 -16.39 -0.12
C ARG A 45 0.17 -16.57 1.19
N GLN A 46 0.26 -15.61 2.11
CA GLN A 46 -0.48 -15.66 3.37
C GLN A 46 -2.00 -15.70 3.14
N GLY A 47 -2.50 -14.93 2.17
CA GLY A 47 -3.91 -14.96 1.78
C GLY A 47 -4.36 -16.30 1.19
N LEU A 48 -3.49 -16.98 0.44
CA LEU A 48 -3.75 -18.34 -0.06
C LEU A 48 -3.83 -19.37 1.08
N ASP A 49 -2.92 -19.31 2.04
CA ASP A 49 -2.92 -20.21 3.21
C ASP A 49 -4.19 -19.99 4.06
N GLN A 50 -4.64 -18.74 4.20
CA GLN A 50 -5.89 -18.41 4.88
C GLN A 50 -7.12 -18.94 4.12
N LEU A 51 -7.14 -18.80 2.80
CA LEU A 51 -8.23 -19.32 1.97
C LEU A 51 -8.30 -20.85 2.02
N GLU A 52 -7.15 -21.53 2.02
CA GLU A 52 -7.06 -22.98 2.20
C GLU A 52 -7.63 -23.43 3.55
N SER A 53 -7.31 -22.71 4.63
CA SER A 53 -7.86 -23.02 5.96
C SER A 53 -9.38 -22.83 6.03
N GLN A 54 -9.93 -21.90 5.24
CA GLN A 54 -11.36 -21.64 5.17
C GLN A 54 -12.11 -22.72 4.38
N ILE A 55 -11.50 -23.23 3.31
CA ILE A 55 -12.03 -24.35 2.52
C ILE A 55 -12.17 -25.62 3.36
N HIS A 56 -11.27 -25.87 4.31
CA HIS A 56 -11.44 -26.98 5.25
C HIS A 56 -12.68 -26.86 6.17
N GLN A 57 -13.31 -25.69 6.25
CA GLN A 57 -14.55 -25.46 7.00
C GLN A 57 -15.80 -25.36 6.13
N SER A 58 -15.66 -25.06 4.84
CA SER A 58 -16.75 -24.90 3.87
C SER A 58 -16.42 -25.69 2.60
N ASP A 59 -17.17 -26.77 2.36
CA ASP A 59 -16.99 -27.73 1.25
C ASP A 59 -17.55 -27.18 -0.09
N ASP A 60 -17.26 -25.90 -0.38
CA ASP A 60 -17.74 -25.20 -1.59
C ASP A 60 -16.80 -25.46 -2.77
N GLU A 61 -17.27 -26.22 -3.77
CA GLU A 61 -16.51 -26.65 -4.96
C GLU A 61 -15.92 -25.45 -5.75
N ASP A 62 -16.67 -24.35 -5.88
CA ASP A 62 -16.23 -23.13 -6.57
C ASP A 62 -15.01 -22.47 -5.91
N THR A 63 -14.84 -22.63 -4.59
CA THR A 63 -13.72 -22.05 -3.85
C THR A 63 -12.44 -22.86 -4.01
N HIS A 64 -12.57 -24.17 -4.21
CA HIS A 64 -11.47 -25.06 -4.56
C HIS A 64 -10.86 -24.71 -5.92
N ASP A 65 -11.71 -24.47 -6.93
CA ASP A 65 -11.26 -24.10 -8.28
C ASP A 65 -10.55 -22.73 -8.28
N GLN A 66 -11.11 -21.76 -7.57
CA GLN A 66 -10.48 -20.44 -7.40
C GLN A 66 -9.11 -20.54 -6.71
N LEU A 67 -8.98 -21.40 -5.70
CA LEU A 67 -7.72 -21.62 -5.00
C LEU A 67 -6.67 -22.31 -5.90
N ALA A 68 -7.07 -23.32 -6.68
CA ALA A 68 -6.19 -23.99 -7.63
C ALA A 68 -5.65 -23.02 -8.69
N GLN A 69 -6.51 -22.13 -9.19
CA GLN A 69 -6.13 -21.09 -10.13
C GLN A 69 -5.15 -20.08 -9.50
N LEU A 70 -5.43 -19.58 -8.29
CA LEU A 70 -4.56 -18.64 -7.58
C LEU A 70 -3.18 -19.24 -7.25
N ARG A 71 -3.10 -20.53 -6.89
CA ARG A 71 -1.82 -21.23 -6.67
C ARG A 71 -0.98 -21.29 -7.94
N THR A 72 -1.61 -21.61 -9.06
CA THR A 72 -0.92 -21.65 -10.37
C THR A 72 -0.41 -20.26 -10.76
N GLN A 73 -1.22 -19.21 -10.52
CA GLN A 73 -0.82 -17.82 -10.74
C GLN A 73 0.35 -17.41 -9.85
N TYR A 74 0.30 -17.71 -8.55
CA TYR A 74 1.40 -17.42 -7.62
C TYR A 74 2.72 -18.06 -8.04
N ALA A 75 2.70 -19.34 -8.43
CA ALA A 75 3.90 -20.05 -8.90
C ALA A 75 4.50 -19.38 -10.17
N SER A 76 3.64 -18.96 -11.09
CA SER A 76 4.07 -18.21 -12.29
C SER A 76 4.68 -16.85 -11.93
N LEU A 77 4.02 -16.05 -11.08
CA LEU A 77 4.51 -14.72 -10.69
C LEU A 77 5.82 -14.80 -9.90
N SER A 78 5.94 -15.78 -9.00
CA SER A 78 7.15 -16.00 -8.20
C SER A 78 8.35 -16.43 -9.06
N SER A 79 8.14 -17.34 -10.03
CA SER A 79 9.18 -17.72 -10.98
C SER A 79 9.59 -16.56 -11.91
N GLN A 80 8.66 -15.70 -12.33
CA GLN A 80 8.97 -14.50 -13.12
C GLN A 80 9.75 -13.45 -12.32
N PHE A 81 9.46 -13.31 -11.02
CA PHE A 81 10.21 -12.43 -10.15
C PHE A 81 11.67 -12.89 -9.98
N THR A 82 11.87 -14.20 -9.71
CA THR A 82 13.17 -14.82 -9.39
C THR A 82 14.03 -15.17 -10.61
N SER A 83 13.45 -15.29 -11.81
CA SER A 83 14.18 -15.57 -13.05
C SER A 83 14.95 -14.37 -13.62
N SER A 84 14.81 -13.18 -13.03
CA SER A 84 15.70 -12.06 -13.32
C SER A 84 17.03 -12.27 -12.59
N PRO A 85 18.16 -12.34 -13.30
CA PRO A 85 19.43 -12.70 -12.70
C PRO A 85 19.82 -11.65 -11.64
N PRO A 86 20.36 -12.07 -10.48
CA PRO A 86 20.89 -11.10 -9.52
C PRO A 86 22.00 -10.27 -10.20
N PRO A 87 22.11 -8.97 -9.91
CA PRO A 87 23.30 -8.22 -10.28
C PRO A 87 24.48 -8.92 -9.60
N SER A 88 25.28 -9.61 -10.41
CA SER A 88 26.47 -10.28 -9.92
C SER A 88 27.37 -9.22 -9.29
N GLN A 89 27.77 -9.45 -8.03
CA GLN A 89 28.61 -8.55 -7.23
C GLN A 89 29.99 -8.27 -7.86
N THR A 90 30.31 -8.90 -8.99
CA THR A 90 31.54 -8.71 -9.76
C THR A 90 31.65 -7.33 -10.43
N SER A 91 30.53 -6.65 -10.71
CA SER A 91 30.56 -5.30 -11.29
C SER A 91 31.08 -4.21 -10.34
N LEU A 92 31.18 -4.50 -9.04
CA LEU A 92 31.76 -3.61 -8.04
C LEU A 92 33.29 -3.73 -7.89
N THR A 93 33.89 -4.78 -8.45
CA THR A 93 35.32 -5.10 -8.27
C THR A 93 36.10 -5.19 -9.56
N THR A 94 35.45 -5.40 -10.70
CA THR A 94 36.10 -5.52 -12.01
C THR A 94 35.35 -4.70 -13.04
N PRO A 95 36.01 -3.78 -13.77
CA PRO A 95 35.40 -3.04 -14.87
C PRO A 95 34.92 -3.99 -15.97
N ASN A 96 33.76 -3.69 -16.56
CA ASN A 96 33.31 -4.36 -17.79
C ASN A 96 34.15 -3.96 -19.01
N ASP A 97 34.92 -2.87 -18.92
CA ASP A 97 35.82 -2.37 -19.97
C ASP A 97 37.26 -2.26 -19.40
N PRO A 98 38.26 -2.96 -19.98
CA PRO A 98 39.63 -2.94 -19.47
C PRO A 98 40.30 -1.56 -19.50
N THR A 99 39.81 -0.63 -20.34
CA THR A 99 40.34 0.73 -20.45
C THR A 99 40.01 1.61 -19.23
N LEU A 100 39.00 1.25 -18.45
CA LEU A 100 38.53 1.98 -17.26
C LEU A 100 39.17 1.49 -15.95
N SER A 101 40.09 0.52 -16.04
CA SER A 101 40.84 -0.01 -14.90
C SER A 101 41.61 1.02 -14.04
N PRO A 102 42.30 2.04 -14.61
CA PRO A 102 42.98 3.05 -13.78
C PRO A 102 42.02 3.94 -12.98
N ASP A 103 40.83 4.19 -13.53
CA ASP A 103 39.82 5.07 -12.92
C ASP A 103 39.13 4.38 -11.73
N PHE A 104 38.85 3.08 -11.87
CA PHE A 104 38.36 2.22 -10.77
C PHE A 104 39.38 2.12 -9.62
N ALA A 105 40.67 2.02 -9.94
CA ALA A 105 41.74 1.99 -8.94
C ALA A 105 41.86 3.33 -8.19
N ALA A 106 41.58 4.46 -8.85
CA ALA A 106 41.54 5.77 -8.22
C ALA A 106 40.33 5.91 -7.26
N ALA A 107 39.15 5.43 -7.67
CA ALA A 107 37.93 5.46 -6.86
C ALA A 107 38.04 4.63 -5.56
N GLN A 108 38.73 3.48 -5.59
CA GLN A 108 38.97 2.66 -4.39
C GLN A 108 39.94 3.29 -3.39
N ARG A 109 40.84 4.17 -3.84
CA ARG A 109 41.84 4.84 -2.99
C ARG A 109 41.27 6.03 -2.20
N GLY A 110 40.06 6.48 -2.51
CA GLY A 110 39.42 7.67 -1.92
C GLY A 110 38.72 7.49 -0.57
N ARG A 111 38.72 6.30 0.05
CA ARG A 111 38.12 6.11 1.39
C ARG A 111 39.07 6.55 2.51
N THR A 112 39.32 7.86 2.60
CA THR A 112 39.64 8.48 3.89
C THR A 112 38.46 9.38 4.27
N LYS A 113 38.04 9.21 5.52
CA LYS A 113 36.78 9.64 6.17
C LYS A 113 36.35 11.09 5.84
N PRO A 114 35.13 11.32 5.32
CA PRO A 114 34.57 12.67 5.25
C PRO A 114 33.92 13.07 6.59
N THR A 115 34.31 14.26 7.07
CA THR A 115 33.69 15.00 8.19
C THR A 115 32.22 15.34 7.87
N PRO A 116 31.28 15.36 8.83
CA PRO A 116 29.86 15.55 8.54
C PRO A 116 29.57 17.01 8.23
N GLY A 117 29.37 17.32 6.95
CA GLY A 117 28.75 18.56 6.48
C GLY A 117 27.29 18.27 6.14
N ASN A 118 26.36 18.81 6.93
CA ASN A 118 24.93 18.68 6.73
C ASN A 118 24.51 19.42 5.45
N LYS A 119 24.31 18.69 4.35
CA LYS A 119 23.44 19.12 3.24
C LYS A 119 22.74 17.89 2.65
N ALA A 120 21.58 17.58 3.20
CA ALA A 120 20.62 16.68 2.57
C ALA A 120 19.47 17.53 2.05
N VAL A 121 19.49 17.87 0.76
CA VAL A 121 18.29 18.28 0.02
C VAL A 121 17.68 16.98 -0.50
N ARG A 122 16.60 16.52 0.15
CA ARG A 122 15.86 15.32 -0.23
C ARG A 122 14.63 15.74 -1.04
N PHE A 123 14.69 15.55 -2.35
CA PHE A 123 13.49 15.54 -3.17
C PHE A 123 12.83 14.14 -3.03
N ARG A 124 11.58 14.09 -2.58
CA ARG A 124 10.74 12.88 -2.66
C ARG A 124 9.78 13.08 -3.81
N ASP A 125 9.84 12.16 -4.76
CA ASP A 125 8.96 12.08 -5.92
C ASP A 125 8.15 10.79 -5.79
N SER A 126 6.83 10.89 -5.60
CA SER A 126 5.84 9.80 -5.72
C SER A 126 4.42 10.37 -5.56
N PRO A 127 3.73 10.72 -6.67
CA PRO A 127 2.31 11.05 -6.64
C PRO A 127 1.49 9.85 -7.13
N SER A 128 0.66 9.24 -6.25
CA SER A 128 -0.70 8.76 -6.59
C SER A 128 -1.25 7.74 -5.59
N ALA A 129 -2.39 8.10 -4.98
CA ALA A 129 -3.55 7.21 -4.86
C ALA A 129 -4.76 8.02 -4.33
N SER A 130 -5.70 8.39 -5.21
CA SER A 130 -7.15 8.23 -5.00
C SER A 130 -7.99 8.90 -6.10
N THR A 131 -8.57 8.08 -6.98
CA THR A 131 -9.89 8.28 -7.63
C THR A 131 -10.65 6.98 -7.33
N THR A 132 -11.80 7.02 -6.65
CA THR A 132 -13.18 7.01 -7.22
C THR A 132 -14.12 7.66 -6.20
N THR A 133 -15.06 8.58 -6.49
CA THR A 133 -16.31 8.38 -7.24
C THR A 133 -17.05 9.73 -7.27
N SER A 134 -17.88 9.94 -8.31
CA SER A 134 -18.76 11.10 -8.60
C SER A 134 -18.10 12.22 -9.42
N PRO A 135 -18.56 12.51 -10.66
CA PRO A 135 -18.15 13.70 -11.37
C PRO A 135 -18.88 14.90 -10.77
N ASP A 136 -18.28 15.50 -9.73
CA ASP A 136 -18.69 16.80 -9.23
C ASP A 136 -18.37 17.86 -10.30
N PRO A 137 -19.35 18.61 -10.85
CA PRO A 137 -19.10 19.65 -11.84
C PRO A 137 -18.13 20.73 -11.33
N SER A 138 -18.03 20.89 -10.01
CA SER A 138 -17.10 21.79 -9.34
C SER A 138 -15.64 21.29 -9.42
N ARG A 139 -15.42 19.97 -9.47
CA ARG A 139 -14.09 19.35 -9.57
C ARG A 139 -13.52 19.41 -10.99
N ALA A 140 -14.38 19.37 -12.01
CA ALA A 140 -13.98 19.55 -13.41
C ALA A 140 -13.46 20.97 -13.71
N ALA A 141 -13.97 22.00 -13.00
CA ALA A 141 -13.47 23.36 -13.11
C ALA A 141 -12.12 23.59 -12.41
N LEU A 142 -11.77 22.71 -11.46
CA LEU A 142 -10.52 22.78 -10.67
C LEU A 142 -9.35 22.02 -11.30
N PHE A 143 -9.62 21.06 -12.18
CA PHE A 143 -8.61 20.33 -12.94
C PHE A 143 -8.95 20.37 -14.44
N PRO A 144 -8.57 21.46 -15.16
CA PRO A 144 -8.86 21.60 -16.58
C PRO A 144 -8.13 20.58 -17.48
N TYR A 145 -7.16 19.85 -16.95
CA TYR A 145 -6.34 18.92 -17.70
C TYR A 145 -6.76 17.46 -17.42
N ARG A 146 -7.04 16.72 -18.49
CA ARG A 146 -7.31 15.28 -18.49
C ARG A 146 -6.23 14.59 -19.32
N ASP A 147 -5.67 13.50 -18.82
CA ASP A 147 -4.58 12.76 -19.48
C ASP A 147 -5.03 11.93 -20.69
N PHE A 148 -6.35 11.78 -20.89
CA PHE A 148 -6.95 11.19 -22.06
C PHE A 148 -7.83 12.25 -22.71
N PRO A 149 -7.37 12.95 -23.77
CA PRO A 149 -8.29 13.66 -24.64
C PRO A 149 -9.26 12.61 -25.21
N ASP A 150 -10.55 12.87 -25.12
CA ASP A 150 -11.54 12.04 -25.79
C ASP A 150 -11.17 11.99 -27.28
N ASP A 151 -10.95 10.79 -27.84
CA ASP A 151 -10.52 10.52 -29.23
C ASP A 151 -11.61 10.89 -30.28
N ASP A 152 -12.45 11.90 -30.01
CA ASP A 152 -13.54 12.35 -30.88
C ASP A 152 -13.24 13.67 -31.62
N ASP A 153 -12.08 14.30 -31.39
CA ASP A 153 -11.65 15.46 -32.19
C ASP A 153 -10.55 15.06 -33.17
N ASP A 154 -11.00 14.79 -34.41
CA ASP A 154 -10.23 14.91 -35.65
C ASP A 154 -9.32 16.15 -35.60
N ASP A 155 -8.01 15.99 -35.41
CA ASP A 155 -7.00 16.91 -35.95
C ASP A 155 -5.59 16.34 -35.78
N ASP A 156 -5.16 15.61 -36.82
CA ASP A 156 -3.78 15.63 -37.27
C ASP A 156 -3.40 17.07 -37.68
N ARG A 157 -3.19 17.95 -36.69
CA ARG A 157 -2.68 19.32 -36.88
C ARG A 157 -1.32 19.48 -36.23
N SER A 158 -0.35 18.70 -36.70
CA SER A 158 0.97 19.30 -36.82
C SER A 158 0.83 20.42 -37.85
N PRO A 159 1.04 21.71 -37.51
CA PRO A 159 0.89 22.77 -38.50
C PRO A 159 1.85 22.47 -39.65
N ASP A 160 1.36 22.52 -40.89
CA ASP A 160 2.21 22.32 -42.06
C ASP A 160 3.22 23.48 -42.16
N HIS A 161 4.41 23.30 -41.57
CA HIS A 161 5.47 24.31 -41.56
C HIS A 161 6.12 24.51 -42.95
N ALA A 162 5.73 23.70 -43.94
CA ALA A 162 6.28 23.71 -45.29
C ALA A 162 6.03 25.00 -46.08
N GLN A 163 5.09 25.85 -45.64
CA GLN A 163 4.70 27.09 -46.34
C GLN A 163 4.91 28.40 -45.55
N LEU A 164 5.49 28.33 -44.35
CA LEU A 164 5.65 29.50 -43.48
C LEU A 164 7.04 30.13 -43.62
N ASP A 165 7.13 31.46 -43.74
CA ASP A 165 8.40 32.18 -43.71
C ASP A 165 9.05 32.06 -42.30
N ASN A 166 10.38 32.05 -42.24
CA ASN A 166 11.15 31.80 -41.01
C ASN A 166 10.81 32.84 -39.91
N THR A 167 10.44 34.06 -40.31
CA THR A 167 9.98 35.12 -39.41
C THR A 167 8.62 34.83 -38.77
N GLN A 168 7.71 34.18 -39.50
CA GLN A 168 6.38 33.80 -39.03
C GLN A 168 6.46 32.59 -38.10
N ILE A 169 7.32 31.62 -38.43
CA ILE A 169 7.63 30.48 -37.56
C ILE A 169 8.19 30.99 -36.23
N HIS A 170 9.16 31.91 -36.26
CA HIS A 170 9.72 32.48 -35.03
C HIS A 170 8.69 33.24 -34.19
N ALA A 171 7.79 34.01 -34.81
CA ALA A 171 6.71 34.71 -34.10
C ALA A 171 5.72 33.72 -33.45
N TYR A 172 5.36 32.65 -34.16
CA TYR A 172 4.51 31.59 -33.63
C TYR A 172 5.16 30.90 -32.41
N HIS A 173 6.40 30.45 -32.53
CA HIS A 173 7.12 29.80 -31.43
C HIS A 173 7.26 30.71 -30.21
N LYS A 174 7.44 32.02 -30.40
CA LYS A 174 7.50 32.97 -29.29
C LYS A 174 6.17 33.05 -28.52
N ASN A 175 5.04 33.02 -29.22
CA ASN A 175 3.72 33.02 -28.58
C ASN A 175 3.48 31.69 -27.85
N VAL A 176 3.82 30.56 -28.47
CA VAL A 176 3.71 29.23 -27.86
C VAL A 176 4.56 29.13 -26.59
N LEU A 177 5.82 29.62 -26.62
CA LEU A 177 6.69 29.65 -25.43
C LEU A 177 6.11 30.54 -24.32
N SER A 178 5.55 31.70 -24.67
CA SER A 178 4.92 32.58 -23.69
C SER A 178 3.67 31.96 -23.06
N GLU A 179 2.91 31.18 -23.82
CA GLU A 179 1.72 30.50 -23.32
C GLU A 179 2.09 29.32 -22.41
N GLN A 180 3.16 28.59 -22.75
CA GLN A 180 3.71 27.55 -21.90
C GLN A 180 4.24 28.10 -20.57
N ASP A 181 4.95 29.23 -20.57
CA ASP A 181 5.41 29.87 -19.33
C ASP A 181 4.23 30.23 -18.41
N ALA A 182 3.14 30.76 -18.96
CA ALA A 182 1.94 31.08 -18.18
C ALA A 182 1.26 29.82 -17.59
N GLN A 183 1.30 28.69 -18.31
CA GLN A 183 0.84 27.40 -17.81
C GLN A 183 1.74 26.87 -16.70
N LEU A 184 3.07 27.04 -16.83
CA LEU A 184 4.04 26.64 -15.82
C LEU A 184 3.91 27.45 -14.52
N ASP A 185 3.59 28.75 -14.60
CA ASP A 185 3.32 29.56 -13.41
C ASP A 185 2.07 29.07 -12.66
N THR A 186 1.03 28.70 -13.40
CA THR A 186 -0.20 28.15 -12.83
C THR A 186 0.06 26.79 -12.17
N LEU A 187 0.87 25.95 -12.82
CA LEU A 187 1.31 24.65 -12.29
C LEU A 187 2.20 24.82 -11.05
N SER A 188 3.11 25.80 -11.05
CA SER A 188 3.97 26.12 -9.91
C SER A 188 3.15 26.53 -8.69
N ALA A 189 2.10 27.34 -8.90
CA ALA A 189 1.18 27.75 -7.85
C ALA A 189 0.36 26.57 -7.30
N SER A 190 -0.05 25.61 -8.15
CA SER A 190 -0.77 24.41 -7.69
C SER A 190 0.15 23.46 -6.93
N ILE A 191 1.38 23.24 -7.41
CA ILE A 191 2.42 22.44 -6.73
C ILE A 191 2.73 23.02 -5.35
N THR A 192 2.81 24.36 -5.23
CA THR A 192 3.06 25.02 -3.94
C THR A 192 1.94 24.77 -2.95
N ARG A 193 0.67 24.87 -3.38
CA ARG A 193 -0.49 24.54 -2.52
C ARG A 193 -0.53 23.05 -2.15
N GLN A 194 -0.22 22.17 -3.09
CA GLN A 194 -0.15 20.74 -2.83
C GLN A 194 0.95 20.39 -1.81
N ARG A 195 2.10 21.06 -1.89
CA ARG A 195 3.18 20.92 -0.90
C ARG A 195 2.72 21.33 0.49
N GLU A 196 2.01 22.45 0.62
CA GLU A 196 1.47 22.92 1.90
C GLU A 196 0.51 21.89 2.51
N LEU A 197 -0.41 21.38 1.71
CA LEU A 197 -1.32 20.31 2.14
C LEU A 197 -0.57 19.04 2.55
N SER A 198 0.49 18.67 1.84
CA SER A 198 1.31 17.50 2.20
C SER A 198 2.05 17.66 3.53
N ILE A 199 2.45 18.89 3.89
CA ILE A 199 3.07 19.16 5.18
C ILE A 199 2.02 19.01 6.27
N GLN A 200 0.84 19.62 6.08
CA GLN A 200 -0.26 19.54 7.04
C GLN A 200 -0.75 18.10 7.25
N ILE A 201 -0.82 17.28 6.19
CA ILE A 201 -1.13 15.85 6.31
C ILE A 201 -0.04 15.11 7.09
N GLY A 202 1.23 15.50 6.90
CA GLY A 202 2.34 14.94 7.68
C GLY A 202 2.18 15.20 9.17
N ASP A 203 1.87 16.45 9.54
CA ASP A 203 1.67 16.84 10.94
C ASP A 203 0.46 16.11 11.56
N GLU A 204 -0.67 16.00 10.85
CA GLU A 204 -1.84 15.25 11.34
C GLU A 204 -1.58 13.74 11.46
N LEU A 205 -0.76 13.17 10.56
CA LEU A 205 -0.37 11.77 10.67
C LEU A 205 0.51 11.51 11.90
N ASP A 206 1.40 12.44 12.23
CA ASP A 206 2.21 12.37 13.46
C ASP A 206 1.32 12.50 14.72
N ASP A 207 0.33 13.40 14.69
CA ASP A 207 -0.66 13.54 15.77
C ASP A 207 -1.55 12.28 15.90
N HIS A 208 -1.99 11.70 14.79
CA HIS A 208 -2.71 10.43 14.78
C HIS A 208 -1.86 9.27 15.30
N ALA A 209 -0.54 9.27 15.06
CA ALA A 209 0.35 8.23 15.60
C ALA A 209 0.39 8.31 17.13
N LEU A 210 0.38 9.52 17.69
CA LEU A 210 0.30 9.75 19.14
C LEU A 210 -1.06 9.31 19.69
N MET A 211 -2.17 9.67 19.02
CA MET A 211 -3.50 9.21 19.43
C MET A 211 -3.64 7.68 19.37
N LEU A 212 -3.01 7.01 18.41
CA LEU A 212 -3.01 5.54 18.32
C LEU A 212 -2.28 4.89 19.50
N ASP A 213 -1.20 5.48 20.00
CA ASP A 213 -0.51 5.02 21.21
C ASP A 213 -1.40 5.12 22.45
N GLU A 214 -2.17 6.21 22.59
CA GLU A 214 -3.15 6.37 23.67
C GLU A 214 -4.31 5.36 23.55
N VAL A 215 -4.75 5.06 22.33
CA VAL A 215 -5.75 4.01 22.08
C VAL A 215 -5.20 2.64 22.47
N ASP A 216 -3.95 2.31 22.17
CA ASP A 216 -3.32 1.04 22.54
C ASP A 216 -3.22 0.90 24.07
N GLU A 217 -2.79 1.95 24.78
CA GLU A 217 -2.79 1.94 26.26
C GLU A 217 -4.22 1.77 26.83
N GLY A 218 -5.20 2.41 26.19
CA GLY A 218 -6.62 2.24 26.52
C GLY A 218 -7.09 0.79 26.36
N VAL A 219 -6.73 0.15 25.25
CA VAL A 219 -7.05 -1.26 24.96
C VAL A 219 -6.44 -2.19 26.00
N ASP A 220 -5.16 -2.02 26.34
CA ASP A 220 -4.48 -2.82 27.36
C ASP A 220 -5.15 -2.68 28.74
N ARG A 221 -5.55 -1.46 29.10
CA ARG A 221 -6.29 -1.21 30.34
C ARG A 221 -7.64 -1.93 30.33
N HIS A 222 -8.39 -1.83 29.24
CA HIS A 222 -9.69 -2.51 29.10
C HIS A 222 -9.56 -4.03 29.12
N GLN A 223 -8.54 -4.59 28.47
CA GLN A 223 -8.23 -6.02 28.51
C GLN A 223 -7.96 -6.48 29.95
N SER A 224 -7.14 -5.73 30.71
CA SER A 224 -6.88 -6.04 32.11
C SER A 224 -8.14 -5.99 32.99
N GLN A 225 -9.08 -5.08 32.69
CA GLN A 225 -10.37 -5.01 33.41
C GLN A 225 -11.27 -6.18 33.05
N LEU A 226 -11.32 -6.57 31.77
CA LEU A 226 -12.05 -7.74 31.30
C LEU A 226 -11.52 -9.02 31.92
N ASP A 227 -10.20 -9.18 32.04
CA ASP A 227 -9.59 -10.36 32.67
C ASP A 227 -9.95 -10.46 34.16
N ARG A 228 -9.92 -9.33 34.89
CA ARG A 228 -10.37 -9.28 36.28
C ARG A 228 -11.86 -9.59 36.40
N ALA A 229 -12.69 -9.03 35.52
CA ALA A 229 -14.12 -9.29 35.50
C ALA A 229 -14.42 -10.77 35.23
N ARG A 230 -13.73 -11.37 34.24
CA ARG A 230 -13.80 -12.79 33.90
C ARG A 230 -13.37 -13.67 35.08
N GLY A 231 -12.31 -13.29 35.80
CA GLY A 231 -11.88 -13.99 37.01
C GLY A 231 -12.91 -13.95 38.14
N ARG A 232 -13.59 -12.80 38.34
CA ARG A 232 -14.69 -12.68 39.31
C ARG A 232 -15.90 -13.51 38.90
N LEU A 233 -16.29 -13.47 37.63
CA LEU A 233 -17.34 -14.31 37.06
C LEU A 233 -17.03 -15.81 37.25
N GLY A 234 -15.79 -16.23 37.02
CA GLY A 234 -15.35 -17.61 37.26
C GLY A 234 -15.46 -18.03 38.73
N LYS A 235 -15.08 -17.15 39.67
CA LYS A 235 -15.23 -17.39 41.11
C LYS A 235 -16.70 -17.49 41.52
N VAL A 236 -17.56 -16.61 41.00
CA VAL A 236 -19.01 -16.63 41.26
C VAL A 236 -19.63 -17.91 40.70
N ALA A 237 -19.30 -18.29 39.45
CA ALA A 237 -19.80 -19.51 38.84
C ALA A 237 -19.39 -20.76 39.64
N ARG A 238 -18.14 -20.79 40.14
CA ARG A 238 -17.65 -21.90 40.98
C ARG A 238 -18.36 -21.94 42.33
N GLY A 239 -18.44 -20.81 43.02
CA GLY A 239 -19.12 -20.71 44.32
C GLY A 239 -20.63 -20.98 44.25
N ALA A 240 -21.27 -20.58 43.14
CA ALA A 240 -22.65 -20.92 42.87
C ALA A 240 -22.82 -22.43 42.74
N ARG A 241 -21.95 -23.12 41.97
CA ARG A 241 -22.02 -24.57 41.77
C ARG A 241 -21.83 -25.37 43.07
N ASP A 242 -20.93 -24.95 43.94
CA ASP A 242 -20.66 -25.66 45.21
C ASP A 242 -21.80 -25.50 46.22
N ASN A 243 -22.43 -24.31 46.25
CA ASN A 243 -23.54 -24.04 47.17
C ASN A 243 -24.91 -24.38 46.57
N TRP A 244 -25.02 -24.65 45.27
CA TRP A 244 -26.30 -24.92 44.60
C TRP A 244 -27.01 -26.14 45.22
N SER A 245 -26.31 -27.25 45.46
CA SER A 245 -26.92 -28.45 46.04
C SER A 245 -27.50 -28.19 47.42
N LEU A 246 -26.78 -27.46 48.28
CA LEU A 246 -27.23 -27.11 49.63
C LEU A 246 -28.40 -26.11 49.59
N THR A 247 -28.31 -25.11 48.72
CA THR A 247 -29.39 -24.12 48.51
C THR A 247 -30.66 -24.79 48.01
N LEU A 248 -30.54 -25.75 47.09
CA LEU A 248 -31.66 -26.56 46.57
C LEU A 248 -32.34 -27.34 47.69
N ILE A 249 -31.57 -27.99 48.56
CA ILE A 249 -32.09 -28.74 49.71
C ILE A 249 -32.84 -27.80 50.68
N VAL A 250 -32.27 -26.63 51.02
CA VAL A 250 -32.92 -25.66 51.91
C VAL A 250 -34.23 -25.14 51.32
N VAL A 251 -34.24 -24.81 50.02
CA VAL A 251 -35.46 -24.39 49.32
C VAL A 251 -36.51 -25.50 49.34
N LEU A 252 -36.13 -26.76 49.10
CA LEU A 252 -37.05 -27.90 49.17
C LEU A 252 -37.68 -28.04 50.57
N ILE A 253 -36.91 -27.85 51.63
CA ILE A 253 -37.40 -27.89 53.02
C ILE A 253 -38.41 -26.76 53.27
N VAL A 254 -38.11 -25.53 52.84
CA VAL A 254 -39.04 -24.40 52.99
C VAL A 254 -40.35 -24.65 52.25
N VAL A 255 -40.29 -25.18 51.03
CA VAL A 255 -41.47 -25.55 50.24
C VAL A 255 -42.28 -26.64 50.96
N LEU A 256 -41.61 -27.65 51.54
CA LEU A 256 -42.27 -28.71 52.31
C LEU A 256 -43.00 -28.13 53.54
N VAL A 257 -42.35 -27.24 54.30
CA VAL A 257 -42.95 -26.60 55.48
C VAL A 257 -44.16 -25.75 55.08
N LEU A 258 -44.07 -25.00 53.98
CA LEU A 258 -45.20 -24.23 53.44
C LEU A 258 -46.36 -25.14 53.04
N LEU A 259 -46.08 -26.25 52.35
CA LEU A 259 -47.11 -27.22 51.98
C LEU A 259 -47.80 -27.81 53.22
N ILE A 260 -47.05 -28.14 54.26
CA ILE A 260 -47.62 -28.62 55.53
C ILE A 260 -48.49 -27.54 56.18
N ALA A 261 -48.03 -26.29 56.21
CA ALA A 261 -48.78 -25.18 56.81
C ALA A 261 -50.07 -24.84 56.04
N ILE A 262 -50.10 -25.06 54.72
CA ILE A 262 -51.28 -24.84 53.88
C ILE A 262 -52.23 -26.04 53.91
N LEU A 263 -51.70 -27.27 54.00
CA LEU A 263 -52.49 -28.51 54.00
C LEU A 263 -53.10 -28.83 55.37
N LYS A 264 -52.52 -28.31 56.45
CA LYS A 264 -52.97 -28.48 57.84
C LYS A 264 -53.95 -27.39 58.24
#